data_AF-A0A962BVB4-F1
#
_entry.id   AF-A0A962BVB4-F1
#
_cell.length_a   1.000
_cell.length_b   1.000
_cell.length_c   1.000
_cell.angle_alpha   90.00
_cell.angle_beta   90.00
_cell.angle_gamma   90.00
#
_symmetry.space_group_name_H-M   'P 1'
#
loop_
_entity.id
_entity.type
_entity.pdbx_description
1 polymer ?
#
loop_
_entity_poly.entity_id
_entity_poly.type
_entity_poly.pdbx_seq_one_letter_code
_entity_poly.pdbx_strand_id
1 'polypeptide(L)'
;MNDFAKNILLWVVVAIVLMAVLNNFSQTQQARQEVPYSQFLEQVRNGDVQSVEFKDGGRTVQFEGPDKRRGVTYLAYPDRDLYNDLNAKGVEFQADKPETGPSWLAIIINLLPLVLIIGIFIFFMRQLQSGGGGKGAMSFGRSKAKLQGEDQVKVTFADVAGCDEAKEEVGELVEFLRDPGKFQKLGGRIPRGVLMVGSPGTGKTLLAKAIAGEAKVPFFSISGSDFV
;
A
#
# COMPACT_ATOMS: atom_id res chain seq x y z
N MET A 1 -24.41 0.22 -11.85
CA MET A 1 -23.70 0.72 -10.65
C MET A 1 -22.39 1.31 -11.11
N ASN A 2 -22.18 2.63 -10.92
CA ASN A 2 -20.94 3.32 -11.28
C ASN A 2 -19.74 2.58 -10.68
N ASP A 3 -18.65 2.46 -11.45
CA ASP A 3 -17.41 1.84 -10.97
C ASP A 3 -16.86 2.51 -9.71
N PHE A 4 -17.18 3.80 -9.53
CA PHE A 4 -16.92 4.54 -8.30
C PHE A 4 -17.66 3.97 -7.08
N ALA A 5 -18.94 3.62 -7.22
CA ALA A 5 -19.73 3.03 -6.14
C ALA A 5 -19.26 1.61 -5.81
N LYS A 6 -18.82 0.83 -6.81
CA LYS A 6 -18.23 -0.51 -6.59
C LYS A 6 -16.91 -0.43 -5.83
N ASN A 7 -16.04 0.52 -6.18
CA ASN A 7 -14.77 0.70 -5.47
C ASN A 7 -14.98 1.16 -4.03
N ILE A 8 -15.89 2.11 -3.78
CA ILE A 8 -16.22 2.56 -2.41
C ILE A 8 -16.77 1.40 -1.58
N LEU A 9 -17.69 0.62 -2.14
CA LEU A 9 -18.32 -0.50 -1.42
C LEU A 9 -17.28 -1.57 -1.06
N LEU A 10 -16.29 -1.81 -1.92
CA LEU A 10 -15.18 -2.71 -1.65
C LEU A 10 -14.30 -2.21 -0.49
N TRP A 11 -13.93 -0.93 -0.46
CA TRP A 11 -13.17 -0.34 0.64
C TRP A 11 -13.93 -0.34 1.98
N VAL A 12 -15.25 -0.14 1.95
CA VAL A 12 -16.09 -0.22 3.15
C VAL A 12 -16.11 -1.64 3.72
N VAL A 13 -16.25 -2.66 2.88
CA VAL A 13 -16.19 -4.07 3.32
C VAL A 13 -14.83 -4.39 3.93
N VAL A 14 -13.73 -3.94 3.32
CA VAL A 14 -12.38 -4.10 3.88
C VAL A 14 -12.28 -3.46 5.26
N ALA A 15 -12.73 -2.21 5.42
CA ALA A 15 -12.69 -1.50 6.69
C ALA A 15 -13.48 -2.21 7.79
N ILE A 16 -14.66 -2.77 7.46
CA ILE A 16 -15.49 -3.53 8.40
C ILE A 16 -14.78 -4.81 8.84
N VAL A 17 -14.20 -5.56 7.89
CA VAL A 17 -13.46 -6.79 8.20
C VAL A 17 -12.25 -6.49 9.07
N LEU A 18 -11.50 -5.43 8.75
CA LEU A 18 -10.33 -5.00 9.51
C LEU A 18 -10.71 -4.57 10.93
N MET A 19 -11.80 -3.82 11.08
CA MET A 19 -12.33 -3.42 12.39
C MET A 19 -12.81 -4.62 13.21
N ALA A 20 -13.45 -5.61 12.59
CA ALA A 20 -13.85 -6.85 13.26
C ALA A 20 -12.64 -7.68 13.74
N VAL A 21 -11.58 -7.76 12.93
CA VAL A 21 -10.33 -8.44 13.29
C VAL A 21 -9.62 -7.71 14.42
N LEU A 22 -9.50 -6.38 14.36
CA LEU A 22 -8.89 -5.58 15.42
C LEU A 22 -9.67 -5.67 16.73
N ASN A 23 -11.00 -5.72 16.66
CA ASN A 23 -11.86 -5.88 17.84
C ASN A 23 -11.75 -7.28 18.46
N ASN A 24 -11.46 -8.31 17.66
CA ASN A 24 -11.19 -9.65 18.18
C ASN A 24 -9.85 -9.69 18.94
N PHE A 25 -8.84 -8.96 18.45
CA PHE A 25 -7.53 -8.87 19.10
C PHE A 25 -7.55 -8.06 20.40
N SER A 26 -8.40 -7.03 20.49
CA SER A 26 -8.52 -6.21 21.71
C SER A 26 -9.25 -6.91 22.86
N GLN A 27 -10.14 -7.86 22.57
CA GLN A 27 -10.85 -8.63 23.60
C GLN A 27 -9.95 -9.61 24.38
N THR A 28 -8.78 -9.99 23.85
CA THR A 28 -7.86 -10.92 24.54
C THR A 28 -7.02 -10.25 25.64
N GLN A 29 -7.02 -8.91 25.74
CA GLN A 29 -6.30 -8.17 26.79
C GLN A 29 -7.24 -7.48 27.79
N GLN A 30 -8.20 -8.20 28.37
CA GLN A 30 -8.74 -7.75 29.65
C GLN A 30 -7.57 -7.75 30.64
N ALA A 31 -7.15 -6.55 31.05
CA ALA A 31 -6.07 -6.32 32.01
C ALA A 31 -6.39 -7.01 33.33
N ARG A 32 -5.99 -8.27 33.45
CA ARG A 32 -5.98 -8.96 34.74
C ARG A 32 -4.79 -8.42 35.52
N GLN A 33 -5.06 -7.93 36.72
CA GLN A 33 -4.03 -7.37 37.57
C GLN A 33 -3.14 -8.52 38.06
N GLU A 34 -1.84 -8.41 37.82
CA GLU A 34 -0.87 -9.35 38.38
C GLU A 34 -0.72 -9.05 39.87
N VAL A 35 -1.01 -10.06 40.70
CA VAL A 35 -0.95 -9.96 42.16
C VAL A 35 0.13 -10.92 42.65
N PRO A 36 1.12 -10.44 43.44
CA PRO A 36 2.12 -11.30 44.05
C PRO A 36 1.49 -12.42 44.87
N TYR A 37 2.09 -13.60 44.84
CA TYR A 37 1.54 -14.78 45.54
C TYR A 37 1.28 -14.54 47.03
N SER A 38 2.17 -13.80 47.70
CA SER A 38 2.00 -13.42 49.11
C SER A 38 0.73 -12.60 49.36
N GLN A 39 0.42 -11.64 48.48
CA GLN A 39 -0.79 -10.82 48.58
C GLN A 39 -2.05 -11.62 48.24
N PHE A 40 -1.96 -12.51 47.26
CA PHE A 40 -3.06 -13.43 46.95
C PHE A 40 -3.39 -14.33 48.16
N LEU A 41 -2.37 -14.88 48.80
CA LEU A 41 -2.55 -15.75 49.96
C LEU A 41 -3.17 -15.00 51.16
N GLU A 42 -2.83 -13.73 51.33
CA GLU A 42 -3.48 -12.84 52.29
C GLU A 42 -4.97 -12.60 51.94
N GLN A 43 -5.28 -12.34 50.67
CA GLN A 43 -6.66 -12.17 50.18
C GLN A 43 -7.51 -13.45 50.37
N VAL A 44 -6.93 -14.63 50.14
CA VAL A 44 -7.58 -15.92 50.41
C VAL A 44 -7.89 -16.06 51.90
N ARG A 45 -6.94 -15.74 52.78
CA ARG A 45 -7.14 -15.82 54.23
C ARG A 45 -8.18 -14.83 54.75
N ASN A 46 -8.23 -13.64 54.16
CA ASN A 46 -9.20 -12.59 54.48
C ASN A 46 -10.60 -12.88 53.94
N GLY A 47 -10.75 -13.85 53.03
CA GLY A 47 -12.03 -14.21 52.42
C GLY A 47 -12.42 -13.32 51.24
N ASP A 48 -11.46 -12.60 50.66
CA ASP A 48 -11.66 -11.69 49.53
C ASP A 48 -11.62 -12.42 48.16
N VAL A 49 -11.67 -13.76 48.19
CA VAL A 49 -11.60 -14.63 47.01
C VAL A 49 -12.78 -15.60 47.03
N GLN A 50 -13.57 -15.65 45.96
CA GLN A 50 -14.72 -16.55 45.82
C GLN A 50 -14.42 -17.76 44.94
N SER A 51 -13.67 -17.56 43.86
CA SER A 51 -13.30 -18.65 42.95
C SER A 51 -11.84 -18.59 42.54
N VAL A 52 -11.27 -19.77 42.35
CA VAL A 52 -9.87 -19.96 41.96
C VAL A 52 -9.78 -20.97 40.82
N GLU A 53 -9.17 -20.58 39.72
CA GLU A 53 -8.94 -21.42 38.54
C GLU A 53 -7.44 -21.66 38.37
N PHE A 54 -7.03 -22.93 38.43
CA PHE A 54 -5.65 -23.34 38.19
C PHE A 54 -5.45 -23.66 36.70
N LYS A 55 -4.58 -22.90 36.04
CA LYS A 55 -4.14 -23.12 34.65
C LYS A 55 -2.66 -23.55 34.58
N ASP A 56 -2.25 -24.05 33.41
CA ASP A 56 -0.88 -24.49 33.13
C ASP A 56 -0.31 -25.49 34.17
N GLY A 57 -1.08 -26.52 34.49
CA GLY A 57 -0.65 -27.56 35.44
C GLY A 57 -0.45 -27.05 36.88
N GLY A 58 -1.10 -25.95 37.25
CA GLY A 58 -1.04 -25.36 38.61
C GLY A 58 -0.01 -24.25 38.79
N ARG A 59 0.62 -23.78 37.71
CA ARG A 59 1.59 -22.66 37.75
C ARG A 59 0.95 -21.29 37.64
N THR A 60 -0.23 -21.20 37.04
CA THR A 60 -0.99 -19.96 36.94
C THR A 60 -2.28 -20.10 37.70
N VAL A 61 -2.53 -19.18 38.63
CA VAL A 61 -3.76 -19.13 39.41
C VAL A 61 -4.51 -17.85 39.06
N GLN A 62 -5.74 -18.02 38.56
CA GLN A 62 -6.65 -16.94 38.28
C GLN A 62 -7.70 -16.92 39.37
N PHE A 63 -7.97 -15.76 39.95
CA PHE A 63 -8.93 -15.68 41.04
C PHE A 63 -9.92 -14.55 40.82
N GLU A 64 -11.16 -14.76 41.26
CA GLU A 64 -12.22 -13.76 41.23
C GLU A 64 -12.70 -13.48 42.65
N GLY A 65 -12.64 -12.20 43.03
CA GLY A 65 -13.15 -11.71 44.31
C GLY A 65 -14.64 -11.34 44.26
N PRO A 66 -15.27 -11.09 45.43
CA PRO A 66 -16.68 -10.71 45.54
C PRO A 66 -17.07 -9.47 44.72
N ASP A 67 -16.12 -8.55 44.49
CA ASP A 67 -16.28 -7.35 43.69
C ASP A 67 -16.15 -7.58 42.17
N LYS A 68 -16.14 -8.84 41.70
CA LYS A 68 -15.80 -9.22 40.31
C LYS A 68 -14.39 -8.77 39.87
N ARG A 69 -13.52 -8.48 40.82
CA ARG A 69 -12.11 -8.18 40.55
C ARG A 69 -11.40 -9.48 40.19
N ARG A 70 -10.76 -9.49 39.03
CA ARG A 70 -10.00 -10.64 38.53
C ARG A 70 -8.50 -10.36 38.65
N GLY A 71 -7.81 -11.23 39.38
CA GLY A 71 -6.37 -11.21 39.51
C GLY A 71 -5.73 -12.46 38.93
N VAL A 72 -4.44 -12.37 38.60
CA VAL A 72 -3.61 -13.53 38.28
C VAL A 72 -2.41 -13.54 39.20
N THR A 73 -2.07 -14.72 39.71
CA THR A 73 -0.82 -14.95 40.42
C THR A 73 -0.09 -16.14 39.81
N TYR A 74 1.24 -16.12 39.93
CA TYR A 74 2.12 -17.16 39.40
C TYR A 74 2.78 -17.92 40.54
N LEU A 75 2.72 -19.24 40.46
CA LEU A 75 3.32 -20.16 41.42
C LEU A 75 4.58 -20.79 40.81
N ALA A 76 5.69 -20.76 41.55
CA ALA A 76 6.90 -21.47 41.17
C ALA A 76 6.71 -23.01 41.24
N TYR A 77 5.92 -23.47 42.21
CA TYR A 77 5.57 -24.87 42.42
C TYR A 77 4.12 -24.98 42.92
N PRO A 78 3.39 -26.06 42.59
CA PRO A 78 2.07 -26.32 43.16
C PRO A 78 2.16 -26.44 44.68
N ASP A 79 1.61 -25.45 45.40
CA ASP A 79 1.60 -25.44 46.86
C ASP A 79 0.44 -26.30 47.38
N ARG A 80 0.75 -27.31 48.21
CA ARG A 80 -0.27 -28.17 48.83
C ARG A 80 -1.05 -27.44 49.91
N ASP A 81 -0.42 -26.52 50.61
CA ASP A 81 -1.03 -25.81 51.73
C ASP A 81 -2.08 -24.81 51.25
N LEU A 82 -1.92 -24.30 50.02
CA LEU A 82 -2.91 -23.45 49.37
C LEU A 82 -4.26 -24.16 49.18
N TYR A 83 -4.28 -25.44 48.79
CA TYR A 83 -5.54 -26.17 48.64
C TYR A 83 -6.27 -26.33 49.98
N ASN A 84 -5.52 -26.48 51.08
CA ASN A 84 -6.08 -26.56 52.42
C ASN A 84 -6.67 -25.21 52.84
N ASP A 85 -5.97 -24.10 52.60
CA ASP A 85 -6.43 -22.74 52.90
C ASP A 85 -7.70 -22.39 52.09
N LEU A 86 -7.75 -22.78 50.81
CA LEU A 86 -8.92 -22.58 49.95
C LEU A 86 -10.13 -23.40 50.43
N ASN A 87 -9.92 -24.66 50.80
CA ASN A 87 -10.99 -25.53 51.29
C ASN A 87 -11.51 -25.08 52.67
N ALA A 88 -10.62 -24.63 53.56
CA ALA A 88 -10.99 -24.10 54.88
C ALA A 88 -11.86 -22.83 54.80
N LYS A 89 -11.73 -22.06 53.72
CA LYS A 89 -12.50 -20.84 53.47
C LYS A 89 -13.70 -21.06 52.54
N GLY A 90 -13.92 -22.28 52.06
CA GLY A 90 -15.04 -22.62 51.18
C GLY A 90 -14.94 -22.00 49.78
N VAL A 91 -13.72 -21.73 49.31
CA VAL A 91 -13.50 -21.14 47.98
C VAL A 91 -13.70 -22.21 46.91
N GLU A 92 -14.50 -21.92 45.89
CA GLU A 92 -14.67 -22.84 44.76
C GLU A 92 -13.40 -22.86 43.91
N PHE A 93 -12.74 -24.02 43.81
CA PHE A 93 -11.58 -24.17 42.95
C PHE A 93 -11.80 -25.19 41.84
N GLN A 94 -11.40 -24.82 40.62
CA GLN A 94 -11.37 -25.70 39.46
C GLN A 94 -9.95 -25.75 38.89
N ALA A 95 -9.52 -26.95 38.49
CA ALA A 95 -8.31 -27.14 37.72
C ALA A 95 -8.70 -27.42 36.27
N ASP A 96 -8.15 -26.65 35.34
CA ASP A 96 -8.34 -26.92 33.92
C ASP A 96 -7.69 -28.26 33.56
N LYS A 97 -8.34 -29.00 32.65
CA LYS A 97 -7.71 -30.16 32.00
C LYS A 97 -6.42 -29.66 31.30
N PRO A 98 -5.29 -30.38 31.40
CA PRO A 98 -4.05 -29.97 30.76
C PRO A 98 -4.33 -29.64 29.29
N GLU A 99 -4.03 -28.39 28.90
CA GLU A 99 -4.33 -27.88 27.56
C GLU A 99 -3.72 -28.85 26.55
N THR A 100 -4.59 -29.54 25.81
CA THR A 100 -4.21 -30.66 24.95
C THR A 100 -3.65 -30.11 23.65
N GLY A 101 -2.48 -29.46 23.71
CA GLY A 101 -1.82 -28.82 22.59
C GLY A 101 -2.65 -27.71 21.91
N PRO A 102 -2.05 -26.96 20.99
CA PRO A 102 -2.81 -25.99 20.21
C PRO A 102 -3.79 -26.76 19.30
N SER A 103 -5.08 -26.53 19.50
CA SER A 103 -6.11 -27.10 18.64
C SER A 103 -5.85 -26.67 17.20
N TRP A 104 -5.70 -27.62 16.27
CA TRP A 104 -5.49 -27.34 14.85
C TRP A 104 -6.58 -26.41 14.29
N LEU A 105 -7.81 -26.56 14.79
CA LEU A 105 -8.92 -25.66 14.49
C LEU A 105 -8.67 -24.23 14.99
N ALA A 106 -8.16 -24.07 16.21
CA ALA A 106 -7.83 -22.75 16.76
C ALA A 106 -6.69 -22.08 15.97
N ILE A 107 -5.68 -22.84 15.54
CA ILE A 107 -4.60 -22.33 14.67
C ILE A 107 -5.16 -21.84 13.34
N ILE A 108 -6.02 -22.63 12.69
CA ILE A 108 -6.63 -22.25 11.40
C ILE A 108 -7.51 -21.00 11.57
N ILE A 109 -8.30 -20.92 12.63
CA ILE A 109 -9.15 -19.76 12.92
C ILE A 109 -8.29 -18.51 13.19
N ASN A 110 -7.19 -18.63 13.91
CA ASN A 110 -6.26 -17.50 14.15
C ASN A 110 -5.49 -17.08 12.88
N LEU A 111 -5.25 -18.00 11.95
CA LEU A 111 -4.54 -17.72 10.70
C LEU A 111 -5.47 -17.14 9.62
N LEU A 112 -6.77 -17.36 9.72
CA LEU A 112 -7.78 -16.91 8.75
C LEU A 112 -7.76 -15.38 8.54
N PRO A 113 -7.71 -14.53 9.59
CA PRO A 113 -7.54 -13.09 9.43
C PRO A 113 -6.30 -12.70 8.61
N LEU A 114 -5.16 -13.35 8.88
CA LEU A 114 -3.90 -13.09 8.17
C LEU A 114 -4.02 -13.48 6.69
N VAL A 115 -4.55 -14.67 6.41
CA VAL A 115 -4.74 -15.18 5.05
C VAL A 115 -5.70 -14.31 4.25
N LEU A 116 -6.76 -13.80 4.89
CA LEU A 116 -7.72 -12.90 4.26
C LEU A 116 -7.05 -11.57 3.88
N ILE A 117 -6.25 -10.98 4.76
CA ILE A 117 -5.48 -9.76 4.46
C ILE A 117 -4.53 -9.99 3.29
N ILE A 118 -3.76 -11.10 3.30
CA ILE A 118 -2.84 -11.45 2.20
C ILE A 118 -3.61 -11.68 0.90
N GLY A 119 -4.75 -12.36 0.95
CA GLY A 119 -5.61 -12.61 -0.21
C GLY A 119 -6.15 -11.33 -0.84
N ILE A 120 -6.63 -10.39 -0.01
CA ILE A 120 -7.07 -9.08 -0.47
C ILE A 120 -5.88 -8.29 -1.04
N PHE A 121 -4.73 -8.30 -0.38
CA PHE A 121 -3.51 -7.63 -0.86
C PHE A 121 -3.06 -8.16 -2.23
N ILE A 122 -3.05 -9.48 -2.42
CA ILE A 122 -2.74 -10.12 -3.71
C ILE A 122 -3.79 -9.76 -4.76
N PHE A 123 -5.08 -9.76 -4.39
CA PHE A 123 -6.16 -9.35 -5.30
C PHE A 123 -5.99 -7.90 -5.79
N PHE A 124 -5.65 -6.97 -4.88
CA PHE A 124 -5.37 -5.57 -5.24
C PHE A 124 -4.10 -5.44 -6.09
N MET A 125 -3.02 -6.12 -5.76
CA MET A 125 -1.81 -6.15 -6.58
C MET A 125 -2.11 -6.67 -8.00
N ARG A 126 -2.97 -7.69 -8.11
CA ARG A 126 -3.39 -8.25 -9.40
C ARG A 126 -4.36 -7.33 -10.16
N GLN A 127 -5.19 -6.57 -9.46
CA GLN A 127 -6.09 -5.58 -10.06
C GLN A 127 -5.33 -4.34 -10.55
N LEU A 128 -4.33 -3.89 -9.79
CA LEU A 128 -3.43 -2.80 -10.17
C LEU A 128 -2.54 -3.16 -11.37
N GLN A 129 -2.23 -4.45 -11.58
CA GLN A 129 -1.49 -4.90 -12.76
C GLN A 129 -2.36 -5.22 -13.98
N SER A 130 -3.62 -5.64 -13.80
CA SER A 130 -4.52 -5.99 -14.92
C SER A 130 -5.40 -4.84 -15.43
N GLY A 131 -5.51 -3.74 -14.69
CA GLY A 131 -6.18 -2.51 -15.13
C GLY A 131 -5.27 -1.60 -15.97
N GLY A 132 -4.99 -1.99 -17.21
CA GLY A 132 -4.46 -1.08 -18.24
C GLY A 132 -3.03 -0.57 -18.02
N GLY A 133 -2.05 -1.40 -18.38
CA GLY A 133 -0.72 -0.94 -18.80
C GLY A 133 0.20 -0.44 -17.70
N GLY A 134 0.87 -1.36 -17.00
CA GLY A 134 2.27 -1.17 -16.55
C GLY A 134 2.61 0.13 -15.80
N LYS A 135 1.66 0.72 -15.05
CA LYS A 135 1.83 1.97 -14.30
C LYS A 135 1.54 1.77 -12.81
N GLY A 136 2.12 0.71 -12.22
CA GLY A 136 2.47 0.75 -10.80
C GLY A 136 3.57 1.80 -10.57
N ALA A 137 3.89 2.10 -9.31
CA ALA A 137 4.86 3.09 -8.82
C ALA A 137 6.29 3.04 -9.43
N MET A 138 6.54 2.18 -10.42
CA MET A 138 7.75 2.06 -11.24
C MET A 138 7.79 3.01 -12.45
N SER A 139 6.77 3.86 -12.70
CA SER A 139 6.78 4.81 -13.83
C SER A 139 7.44 6.18 -13.54
N PHE A 140 8.06 6.34 -12.38
CA PHE A 140 8.69 7.59 -11.91
C PHE A 140 9.96 8.02 -12.68
N GLY A 141 10.18 7.51 -13.91
CA GLY A 141 11.41 7.77 -14.67
C GLY A 141 11.28 7.72 -16.19
N ARG A 142 10.06 7.65 -16.76
CA ARG A 142 9.90 7.78 -18.21
C ARG A 142 9.22 9.09 -18.55
N SER A 143 9.90 9.92 -19.34
CA SER A 143 9.41 11.22 -19.77
C SER A 143 8.03 11.09 -20.40
N LYS A 144 7.11 11.99 -20.03
CA LYS A 144 5.76 12.09 -20.61
C LYS A 144 5.84 12.79 -21.98
N ALA A 145 6.74 12.36 -22.86
CA ALA A 145 6.80 12.90 -24.21
C ALA A 145 5.47 12.58 -24.92
N LYS A 146 4.76 13.64 -25.34
CA LYS A 146 3.48 13.50 -26.03
C LYS A 146 3.77 13.12 -27.48
N LEU A 147 3.62 11.84 -27.81
CA LEU A 147 3.81 11.30 -29.15
C LEU A 147 2.68 11.81 -30.07
N GLN A 148 3.04 12.62 -31.06
CA GLN A 148 2.18 12.90 -32.20
C GLN A 148 2.73 12.08 -33.38
N GLY A 149 2.00 11.03 -33.77
CA GLY A 149 2.35 10.25 -34.96
C GLY A 149 2.28 11.12 -36.21
N GLU A 150 2.90 10.65 -37.31
CA GLU A 150 2.97 11.38 -38.60
C GLU A 150 1.61 11.90 -39.05
N ASP A 151 0.54 11.11 -38.90
CA ASP A 151 -0.85 11.48 -39.24
C ASP A 151 -1.48 12.58 -38.35
N GLN A 152 -0.87 12.91 -37.22
CA GLN A 152 -1.41 13.93 -36.29
C GLN A 152 -0.81 15.32 -36.51
N VAL A 153 0.29 15.46 -37.26
CA VAL A 153 0.92 16.75 -37.54
C VAL A 153 0.30 17.35 -38.80
N LYS A 154 -0.77 18.14 -38.61
CA LYS A 154 -1.51 18.78 -39.72
C LYS A 154 -1.02 20.18 -40.11
N VAL A 155 -0.02 20.71 -39.40
CA VAL A 155 0.47 22.08 -39.58
C VAL A 155 1.59 22.09 -40.61
N THR A 156 1.53 23.01 -41.57
CA THR A 156 2.48 23.17 -42.68
C THR A 156 3.03 24.60 -42.75
N PHE A 157 3.96 24.91 -43.67
CA PHE A 157 4.47 26.28 -43.81
C PHE A 157 3.41 27.27 -44.27
N ALA A 158 2.31 26.80 -44.88
CA ALA A 158 1.15 27.62 -45.21
C ALA A 158 0.44 28.18 -43.96
N ASP A 159 0.53 27.47 -42.82
CA ASP A 159 -0.11 27.87 -41.55
C ASP A 159 0.76 28.84 -40.73
N VAL A 160 1.99 29.11 -41.16
CA VAL A 160 2.90 30.06 -40.52
C VAL A 160 2.91 31.35 -41.33
N ALA A 161 2.48 32.46 -40.74
CA ALA A 161 2.53 33.77 -41.38
C ALA A 161 3.85 34.48 -41.07
N GLY A 162 4.47 35.08 -42.10
CA GLY A 162 5.73 35.82 -41.98
C GLY A 162 6.95 34.93 -41.69
N CYS A 163 8.03 35.56 -41.20
CA CYS A 163 9.33 34.93 -40.94
C CYS A 163 9.89 34.22 -42.19
N ASP A 164 9.81 34.87 -43.34
CA ASP A 164 10.15 34.28 -44.63
C ASP A 164 11.63 33.89 -44.69
N GLU A 165 12.51 34.68 -44.06
CA GLU A 165 13.93 34.38 -43.92
C GLU A 165 14.15 33.09 -43.10
N ALA A 166 13.42 32.94 -41.99
CA ALA A 166 13.53 31.76 -41.15
C ALA A 166 12.98 30.50 -41.85
N LYS A 167 11.91 30.64 -42.64
CA LYS A 167 11.36 29.53 -43.44
C LYS A 167 12.34 29.08 -44.52
N GLU A 168 13.04 30.01 -45.15
CA GLU A 168 14.07 29.69 -46.14
C GLU A 168 15.24 28.93 -45.49
N GLU A 169 15.74 29.40 -44.33
CA GLU A 169 16.79 28.71 -43.59
C GLU A 169 16.37 27.31 -43.11
N VAL A 170 15.16 27.14 -42.60
CA VAL A 170 14.68 25.81 -42.15
C VAL A 170 14.23 24.92 -43.31
N GLY A 171 14.14 25.44 -44.54
CA GLY A 171 13.80 24.68 -45.74
C GLY A 171 14.81 23.58 -46.04
N GLU A 172 16.10 23.85 -45.85
CA GLU A 172 17.15 22.84 -45.97
C GLU A 172 16.94 21.70 -44.95
N LEU A 173 16.52 22.04 -43.73
CA LEU A 173 16.23 21.07 -42.69
C LEU A 173 15.06 20.15 -43.06
N VAL A 174 14.03 20.69 -43.73
CA VAL A 174 12.90 19.90 -44.23
C VAL A 174 13.35 18.90 -45.29
N GLU A 175 14.14 19.34 -46.26
CA GLU A 175 14.66 18.45 -47.31
C GLU A 175 15.56 17.36 -46.71
N PHE A 176 16.36 17.74 -45.72
CA PHE A 176 17.20 16.82 -44.96
C PHE A 176 16.38 15.74 -44.22
N LEU A 177 15.31 16.14 -43.53
CA LEU A 177 14.42 15.22 -42.81
C LEU A 177 13.67 14.28 -43.76
N ARG A 178 13.40 14.72 -44.99
CA ARG A 178 12.67 13.95 -46.01
C ARG A 178 13.55 12.93 -46.75
N ASP A 179 14.78 13.28 -47.08
CA ASP A 179 15.75 12.37 -47.73
C ASP A 179 17.17 12.55 -47.15
N PRO A 180 17.48 11.93 -46.01
CA PRO A 180 18.80 12.03 -45.40
C PRO A 180 19.90 11.37 -46.25
N GLY A 181 19.54 10.44 -47.14
CA GLY A 181 20.48 9.70 -47.99
C GLY A 181 21.11 10.59 -49.06
N LYS A 182 20.36 11.55 -49.60
CA LYS A 182 20.87 12.53 -50.58
C LYS A 182 22.02 13.38 -50.00
N PHE A 183 21.88 13.85 -48.76
CA PHE A 183 22.87 14.69 -48.10
C PHE A 183 24.12 13.92 -47.64
N GLN A 184 23.96 12.69 -47.16
CA GLN A 184 25.09 11.84 -46.77
C GLN A 184 25.99 11.46 -47.96
N LYS A 185 25.40 11.22 -49.15
CA LYS A 185 26.15 10.92 -50.37
C LYS A 185 27.04 12.08 -50.84
N LEU A 186 26.64 13.31 -50.55
CA LEU A 186 27.39 14.53 -50.86
C LEU A 186 28.44 14.87 -49.77
N GLY A 187 28.57 14.05 -48.73
CA GLY A 187 29.47 14.28 -47.60
C GLY A 187 28.97 15.31 -46.58
N GLY A 188 27.69 15.70 -46.65
CA GLY A 188 27.07 16.67 -45.75
C GLY A 188 26.96 16.13 -44.31
N ARG A 189 27.24 16.98 -43.32
CA ARG A 189 27.05 16.66 -41.90
C ARG A 189 25.64 17.04 -41.46
N ILE A 190 25.00 16.12 -40.75
CA ILE A 190 23.64 16.29 -40.24
C ILE A 190 23.63 17.27 -39.05
N PRO A 191 22.90 18.40 -39.11
CA PRO A 191 22.68 19.25 -37.95
C PRO A 191 22.00 18.45 -36.83
N ARG A 192 22.58 18.47 -35.63
CA ARG A 192 22.08 17.68 -34.48
C ARG A 192 20.99 18.39 -33.69
N GLY A 193 20.84 19.70 -33.87
CA GLY A 193 19.83 20.50 -33.19
C GLY A 193 19.82 21.92 -33.72
N VAL A 194 18.65 22.56 -33.61
CA VAL A 194 18.42 23.95 -33.98
C VAL A 194 17.85 24.65 -32.76
N LEU A 195 18.42 25.81 -32.39
CA LEU A 195 17.93 26.63 -31.31
C LEU A 195 17.14 27.81 -31.89
N MET A 196 15.85 27.88 -31.62
CA MET A 196 15.01 29.01 -32.02
C MET A 196 14.91 30.01 -30.86
N VAL A 197 15.33 31.25 -31.09
CA VAL A 197 15.34 32.32 -30.08
C VAL A 197 14.33 33.40 -30.47
N GLY A 198 13.64 33.95 -29.47
CA GLY A 198 12.70 35.07 -29.66
C GLY A 198 11.71 35.19 -28.49
N SER A 199 11.00 36.30 -28.42
CA SER A 199 10.01 36.57 -27.37
C SER A 199 8.92 35.49 -27.27
N PRO A 200 8.25 35.30 -26.12
CA PRO A 200 7.11 34.39 -26.02
C PRO A 200 6.03 34.75 -27.06
N GLY A 201 5.39 33.73 -27.66
CA GLY A 201 4.31 33.94 -28.63
C GLY A 201 4.73 34.19 -30.09
N THR A 202 6.03 34.28 -30.41
CA THR A 202 6.52 34.53 -31.79
C THR A 202 6.48 33.32 -32.73
N GLY A 203 5.65 32.32 -32.45
CA GLY A 203 5.47 31.18 -33.36
C GLY A 203 6.59 30.13 -33.40
N LYS A 204 7.60 30.16 -32.52
CA LYS A 204 8.70 29.15 -32.49
C LYS A 204 8.21 27.69 -32.51
N THR A 205 7.29 27.35 -31.60
CA THR A 205 6.71 26.00 -31.54
C THR A 205 5.82 25.69 -32.74
N LEU A 206 5.20 26.72 -33.34
CA LEU A 206 4.38 26.57 -34.54
C LEU A 206 5.25 26.26 -35.76
N LEU A 207 6.36 27.00 -35.94
CA LEU A 207 7.35 26.75 -36.98
C LEU A 207 7.98 25.36 -36.84
N ALA A 208 8.34 24.94 -35.62
CA ALA A 208 8.85 23.58 -35.38
C ALA A 208 7.86 22.47 -35.78
N LYS A 209 6.56 22.67 -35.54
CA LYS A 209 5.51 21.74 -35.99
C LYS A 209 5.35 21.77 -37.51
N ALA A 210 5.43 22.95 -38.12
CA ALA A 210 5.34 23.11 -39.56
C ALA A 210 6.48 22.40 -40.30
N ILE A 211 7.71 22.48 -39.79
CA ILE A 211 8.88 21.74 -40.31
C ILE A 211 8.60 20.22 -40.33
N ALA A 212 8.07 19.68 -39.22
CA ALA A 212 7.75 18.26 -39.14
C ALA A 212 6.60 17.85 -40.10
N GLY A 213 5.60 18.72 -40.25
CA GLY A 213 4.50 18.51 -41.20
C GLY A 213 4.95 18.54 -42.66
N GLU A 214 5.81 19.49 -43.03
CA GLU A 214 6.39 19.57 -44.39
C GLU A 214 7.28 18.36 -44.72
N ALA A 215 8.08 17.91 -43.75
CA ALA A 215 8.93 16.73 -43.92
C ALA A 215 8.15 15.40 -43.80
N LYS A 216 6.88 15.43 -43.33
CA LYS A 216 6.05 14.26 -43.01
C LYS A 216 6.73 13.28 -42.05
N VAL A 217 7.35 13.82 -41.00
CA VAL A 217 8.03 13.04 -39.96
C VAL A 217 7.31 13.17 -38.61
N PRO A 218 7.47 12.23 -37.66
CA PRO A 218 6.83 12.34 -36.35
C PRO A 218 7.35 13.54 -35.56
N PHE A 219 6.47 14.20 -34.80
CA PHE A 219 6.84 15.34 -33.96
C PHE A 219 6.78 14.98 -32.48
N PHE A 220 7.91 15.11 -31.79
CA PHE A 220 8.03 14.86 -30.36
C PHE A 220 8.17 16.19 -29.62
N SER A 221 7.25 16.46 -28.69
CA SER A 221 7.29 17.67 -27.86
C SER A 221 7.51 17.29 -26.41
N ILE A 222 8.47 17.96 -25.79
CA ILE A 222 8.74 17.89 -24.35
C ILE A 222 9.06 19.29 -23.83
N SER A 223 8.53 19.64 -22.65
CA SER A 223 8.90 20.88 -21.98
C SER A 223 10.19 20.68 -21.19
N GLY A 224 11.08 21.67 -21.16
CA GLY A 224 12.26 21.64 -20.29
C GLY A 224 11.90 21.48 -18.81
N SER A 225 10.74 22.01 -18.41
CA SER A 225 10.18 21.84 -17.06
C SER A 225 9.81 20.40 -16.73
N ASP A 226 9.63 19.52 -17.73
CA ASP A 226 9.27 18.11 -17.50
C ASP A 226 10.48 17.25 -17.11
N PHE A 227 11.70 17.83 -17.12
CA PHE A 227 12.95 17.17 -16.76
C PHE A 227 13.47 17.53 -15.35
N VAL A 228 12.81 18.46 -14.65
CA VAL A 228 13.16 18.94 -13.30
C VAL A 228 12.12 18.47 -12.31
#